data_AF-A0A2H9Q7X6-F1
#
_entry.id   AF-A0A2H9Q7X6-F1
#
_cell.length_a   1.000
_cell.length_b   1.000
_cell.length_c   1.000
_cell.angle_alpha   90.00
_cell.angle_beta   90.00
_cell.angle_gamma   90.00
#
_symmetry.space_group_name_H-M   'P 1'
#
loop_
_entity.id
_entity.type
_entity.pdbx_description
1 polymer ?
#
loop_
_entity_poly.entity_id
_entity_poly.type
_entity_poly.pdbx_seq_one_letter_code
_entity_poly.pdbx_strand_id
1 'polypeptide(L)'
;LSLQYQGAGLCVGNAMTVYVTGPLGANSAQKQAFYKSCDASTGLHEFSVELTEGGDYQVEAFASDPSFGSGYATASFRLIGQPPKATPDVGLLGVAFALLVAGYALTKKR
;
A
#
# COMPACT_ATOMS: atom_id res chain seq x y z
N LEU A 1 1.79 3.38 -2.08
CA LEU A 1 2.88 3.77 -1.16
C LEU A 1 4.15 3.87 -2.01
N SER A 2 4.90 4.98 -1.97
CA SER A 2 6.22 5.06 -2.60
C SER A 2 7.28 4.89 -1.51
N LEU A 3 8.29 4.05 -1.77
CA LEU A 3 9.44 3.89 -0.89
C LEU A 3 10.59 4.65 -1.54
N GLN A 4 11.09 5.69 -0.85
CA GLN A 4 12.29 6.41 -1.25
C GLN A 4 13.47 5.86 -0.46
N TYR A 5 14.51 5.41 -1.16
CA TYR A 5 15.71 4.87 -0.54
C TYR A 5 16.92 5.75 -0.89
N GLN A 6 17.59 6.28 0.15
CA GLN A 6 18.87 7.01 0.04
C GLN A 6 20.03 6.02 0.04
N GLY A 7 20.29 5.41 -1.11
CA GLY A 7 21.59 4.83 -1.39
C GLY A 7 22.42 5.91 -2.09
N ALA A 8 23.66 6.14 -1.65
CA ALA A 8 24.61 6.89 -2.47
C ALA A 8 24.98 6.01 -3.67
N GLY A 9 24.14 6.03 -4.70
CA GLY A 9 24.27 5.20 -5.90
C GLY A 9 24.19 6.06 -7.15
N LEU A 10 25.09 5.82 -8.09
CA LEU A 10 24.93 6.35 -9.44
C LEU A 10 23.62 5.79 -10.02
N CYS A 11 22.85 6.60 -10.74
CA CYS A 11 21.61 6.18 -11.42
C CYS A 11 21.89 5.22 -12.59
N VAL A 12 22.38 4.04 -12.25
CA VAL A 12 22.61 2.93 -13.18
C VAL A 12 21.39 2.03 -13.07
N GLY A 13 20.69 1.84 -14.20
CA GLY A 13 19.44 1.08 -14.23
C GLY A 13 19.63 -0.33 -13.63
N ASN A 14 18.71 -0.74 -12.75
CA ASN A 14 18.73 -2.01 -12.01
C ASN A 14 19.91 -2.24 -11.03
N ALA A 15 20.63 -1.19 -10.64
CA ALA A 15 21.69 -1.29 -9.63
C ALA A 15 21.19 -1.64 -8.22
N MET A 16 19.87 -1.61 -7.99
CA MET A 16 19.24 -1.93 -6.72
C MET A 16 18.01 -2.80 -6.90
N THR A 17 17.86 -3.78 -6.02
CA THR A 17 16.66 -4.61 -5.89
C THR A 17 16.07 -4.45 -4.50
N VAL A 18 14.75 -4.23 -4.42
CA VAL A 18 14.04 -4.06 -3.14
C VAL A 18 12.98 -5.14 -3.00
N TYR A 19 12.96 -5.81 -1.86
CA TYR A 19 11.94 -6.77 -1.45
C TYR A 19 11.19 -6.22 -0.25
N VAL A 20 9.89 -6.51 -0.20
CA VAL A 20 9.00 -6.16 0.90
C VAL A 20 8.32 -7.43 1.36
N THR A 21 8.51 -7.78 2.63
CA THR A 21 7.95 -8.97 3.26
C THR A 21 6.85 -8.55 4.23
N GLY A 22 5.66 -9.09 4.04
CA GLY A 22 4.58 -8.93 5.00
C GLY A 22 3.18 -9.19 4.42
N PRO A 23 2.13 -9.03 5.24
CA PRO A 23 2.21 -8.65 6.65
C PRO A 23 2.93 -9.71 7.49
N LEU A 24 3.74 -9.29 8.47
CA LEU A 24 4.53 -10.17 9.32
C LEU A 24 3.62 -11.03 10.21
N GLY A 25 3.77 -12.36 10.16
CA GLY A 25 2.90 -13.32 10.86
C GLY A 25 2.76 -14.64 10.10
N ALA A 26 1.67 -15.37 10.33
CA ALA A 26 1.45 -16.71 9.76
C ALA A 26 1.34 -16.74 8.22
N ASN A 27 1.05 -15.60 7.58
CA ASN A 27 0.79 -15.49 6.14
C ASN A 27 1.75 -14.53 5.43
N SER A 28 2.98 -14.35 5.94
CA SER A 28 3.94 -13.45 5.33
C SER A 28 4.32 -13.90 3.92
N ALA A 29 4.25 -12.98 2.96
CA ALA A 29 4.74 -13.17 1.60
C ALA A 29 5.78 -12.10 1.28
N GLN A 30 6.82 -12.50 0.55
CA GLN A 30 7.80 -11.58 -0.01
C GLN A 30 7.35 -11.12 -1.40
N LYS A 31 7.40 -9.82 -1.66
CA LYS A 31 7.13 -9.20 -2.95
C LYS A 31 8.33 -8.34 -3.38
N GLN A 32 8.77 -8.47 -4.62
CA GLN A 32 9.76 -7.57 -5.20
C GLN A 32 9.07 -6.25 -5.57
N ALA A 33 9.66 -5.12 -5.18
CA ALA A 33 9.19 -3.80 -5.58
C ALA A 33 9.64 -3.49 -7.01
N PHE A 34 8.78 -2.82 -7.77
CA PHE A 34 9.08 -2.39 -9.13
C PHE A 34 9.90 -1.10 -9.10
N TYR A 35 11.03 -1.09 -9.80
CA TYR A 35 11.83 0.11 -10.00
C TYR A 35 11.04 1.16 -10.80
N LYS A 36 11.07 2.42 -10.35
CA LYS A 36 10.36 3.54 -11.00
C LYS A 36 11.32 4.52 -11.65
N SER A 37 12.22 5.08 -10.87
CA SER A 37 13.07 6.18 -11.31
C SER A 37 14.33 6.27 -10.45
N CYS A 38 15.29 7.06 -10.93
CA CYS A 38 16.42 7.52 -10.12
C CYS A 38 16.66 9.00 -10.39
N ASP A 39 16.83 9.78 -9.34
CA ASP A 39 17.19 11.19 -9.42
C ASP A 39 18.71 11.33 -9.51
N ALA A 40 19.21 11.71 -10.69
CA ALA A 40 20.64 11.85 -10.95
C ALA A 40 21.33 12.95 -10.12
N SER A 41 20.58 13.91 -9.58
CA SER A 41 21.15 14.98 -8.76
C SER A 41 21.41 14.56 -7.30
N THR A 42 20.67 13.55 -6.81
CA THR A 42 20.73 13.09 -5.42
C THR A 42 21.13 11.62 -5.28
N GLY A 43 21.10 10.83 -6.35
CA GLY A 43 21.28 9.38 -6.32
C GLY A 43 20.09 8.62 -5.72
N LEU A 44 18.94 9.28 -5.56
CA LEU A 44 17.75 8.69 -4.96
C LEU A 44 17.07 7.72 -5.92
N HIS A 45 16.92 6.45 -5.50
CA HIS A 45 16.15 5.46 -6.24
C HIS A 45 14.71 5.36 -5.69
N GLU A 46 13.74 5.37 -6.60
CA GLU A 46 12.32 5.23 -6.28
C GLU A 46 11.80 3.85 -6.67
N PHE A 47 11.07 3.21 -5.74
CA PHE A 47 10.43 1.92 -5.94
C PHE A 47 8.95 1.96 -5.55
N SER A 48 8.14 1.14 -6.24
CA SER A 48 6.72 0.97 -5.94
C SER A 48 6.36 -0.49 -5.68
N VAL A 49 5.51 -0.72 -4.68
CA VAL A 49 4.96 -2.03 -4.33
C VAL A 49 3.49 -1.89 -3.96
N GLU A 50 2.67 -2.84 -4.42
CA GLU A 50 1.24 -2.88 -4.09
C GLU A 50 1.01 -3.77 -2.86
N LEU A 51 0.53 -3.13 -1.79
CA LEU A 51 0.20 -3.74 -0.51
C LEU A 51 -1.26 -3.45 -0.20
N THR A 52 -2.04 -4.50 0.03
CA THR A 52 -3.50 -4.44 0.22
C THR A 52 -3.92 -4.76 1.64
N GLU A 53 -3.09 -5.48 2.39
CA GLU A 53 -3.38 -5.91 3.76
C GLU A 53 -2.76 -4.96 4.77
N GLY A 54 -3.50 -4.60 5.81
CA GLY A 54 -2.91 -3.84 6.92
C GLY A 54 -2.03 -4.75 7.78
N GLY A 55 -0.91 -4.23 8.29
CA GLY A 55 0.01 -5.00 9.13
C GLY A 55 1.43 -4.43 9.16
N ASP A 56 2.31 -5.13 9.85
CA ASP A 56 3.73 -4.79 9.90
C ASP A 56 4.46 -5.39 8.70
N TYR A 57 5.38 -4.64 8.11
CA TYR A 57 6.14 -5.00 6.92
C TYR A 57 7.64 -4.78 7.16
N GLN A 58 8.44 -5.66 6.59
CA GLN A 58 9.90 -5.51 6.51
C GLN A 58 10.30 -5.22 5.07
N VAL A 59 11.26 -4.32 4.89
CA VAL A 59 11.87 -3.95 3.62
C VAL A 59 13.31 -4.42 3.63
N GLU A 60 13.76 -4.99 2.53
CA GLU A 60 15.13 -5.42 2.30
C GLU A 60 15.59 -4.86 0.95
N ALA A 61 16.65 -4.06 0.97
CA ALA A 61 17.24 -3.47 -0.22
C ALA A 61 18.64 -4.05 -0.44
N PHE A 62 18.88 -4.55 -1.64
CA PHE A 62 20.14 -5.13 -2.07
C PHE A 62 20.71 -4.27 -3.22
N ALA A 63 21.95 -3.82 -3.07
CA ALA A 63 22.70 -3.27 -4.20
C ALA A 63 23.13 -4.45 -5.09
N SER A 64 22.61 -4.49 -6.31
CA SER A 64 22.77 -5.60 -7.26
C SER A 64 23.90 -5.38 -8.27
N ASP A 65 24.55 -4.22 -8.27
CA ASP A 65 25.66 -3.94 -9.20
C ASP A 65 27.04 -4.13 -8.52
N PRO A 66 27.81 -5.17 -8.93
CA PRO A 66 29.14 -5.44 -8.37
C PRO A 66 30.16 -4.33 -8.65
N SER A 67 29.90 -3.44 -9.62
CA SER A 67 30.79 -2.34 -9.99
C SER A 67 30.86 -1.24 -8.93
N PHE A 68 29.87 -1.16 -8.04
CA PHE A 68 29.76 -0.14 -7.00
C PHE A 68 29.86 -0.70 -5.58
N GLY A 69 30.12 -2.01 -5.46
CA GLY A 69 30.16 -2.75 -4.20
C GLY A 69 28.80 -3.33 -3.81
N SER A 70 28.82 -4.43 -3.05
CA SER A 70 27.62 -5.03 -2.51
C SER A 70 27.16 -4.26 -1.25
N GLY A 71 25.88 -3.94 -1.18
CA GLY A 71 25.27 -3.26 -0.05
C GLY A 71 23.94 -3.91 0.31
N TYR A 72 23.64 -3.95 1.62
CA TYR A 72 22.38 -4.45 2.15
C TYR A 72 21.84 -3.46 3.17
N ALA A 73 20.55 -3.15 3.07
CA ALA A 73 19.85 -2.39 4.09
C ALA A 73 18.48 -2.97 4.37
N THR A 74 18.04 -2.80 5.61
CA THR A 74 16.71 -3.24 6.05
C THR A 74 15.98 -2.09 6.73
N ALA A 75 14.67 -2.05 6.56
CA ALA A 75 13.77 -1.13 7.24
C ALA A 75 12.47 -1.86 7.60
N SER A 76 11.66 -1.27 8.47
CA SER A 76 10.32 -1.78 8.77
C SER A 76 9.33 -0.64 8.85
N PHE A 77 8.08 -0.92 8.48
CA PHE A 77 6.98 0.03 8.59
C PHE A 77 5.67 -0.70 8.84
N ARG A 78 4.67 0.01 9.37
CA ARG A 78 3.33 -0.53 9.56
C ARG A 78 2.37 0.11 8.57
N LEU A 79 1.73 -0.70 7.75
CA LEU A 79 0.61 -0.24 6.92
C LEU A 79 -0.65 -0.26 7.78
N ILE A 80 -1.17 0.92 8.07
CA ILE A 80 -2.51 1.06 8.64
C ILE A 80 -3.48 0.76 7.48
N GLY A 81 -4.24 -0.33 7.59
CA GLY A 81 -5.14 -0.78 6.53
C GLY A 81 -6.05 0.35 6.03
N GLN A 82 -6.41 0.33 4.74
CA GLN A 82 -7.39 1.28 4.23
C GLN A 82 -8.68 1.19 5.06
N PRO A 83 -9.28 2.32 5.48
CA PRO A 83 -10.60 2.28 6.08
C PRO A 83 -11.53 1.54 5.11
N PRO A 84 -12.38 0.62 5.59
CA PRO A 84 -13.31 -0.07 4.71
C PRO A 84 -14.04 0.99 3.90
N LYS A 85 -14.07 0.85 2.57
CA LYS A 85 -14.97 1.64 1.74
C LYS A 85 -16.34 1.51 2.40
N ALA A 86 -16.90 2.61 2.87
CA ALA A 86 -18.22 2.61 3.48
C ALA A 86 -19.18 2.01 2.45
N THR A 87 -19.51 0.72 2.63
CA THR A 87 -20.64 0.11 1.96
C THR A 87 -21.82 0.98 2.36
N PRO A 88 -22.56 1.61 1.43
CA PRO A 88 -23.70 2.41 1.81
C PRO A 88 -24.60 1.55 2.70
N ASP A 89 -24.75 1.96 3.95
CA ASP A 89 -25.45 1.21 4.98
C ASP A 89 -26.83 0.81 4.45
N VAL A 90 -27.07 -0.49 4.37
CA VAL A 90 -28.38 -1.07 4.03
C VAL A 90 -29.47 -0.52 4.98
N GLY A 91 -29.06 -0.03 6.17
CA GLY A 91 -29.92 0.67 7.12
C GLY A 91 -30.53 1.98 6.60
N LEU A 92 -29.85 2.73 5.74
CA LEU A 92 -30.38 3.99 5.19
C LEU A 92 -31.52 3.72 4.17
N LEU A 93 -31.41 2.63 3.41
CA LEU A 93 -32.46 2.17 2.50
C LEU A 93 -33.68 1.64 3.28
N GLY A 94 -33.46 0.95 4.40
CA GLY A 94 -34.55 0.46 5.27
C GLY A 94 -35.39 1.58 5.89
N VAL A 95 -34.74 2.67 6.33
CA VAL A 95 -35.44 3.84 6.92
C VAL A 95 -36.25 4.59 5.85
N ALA A 96 -35.72 4.71 4.63
CA ALA A 96 -36.44 5.34 3.53
C ALA A 96 -37.71 4.56 3.15
N PHE A 97 -37.66 3.21 3.16
CA PHE A 97 -38.82 2.37 2.86
C PHE A 97 -39.91 2.45 3.95
N ALA A 98 -39.51 2.48 5.22
CA ALA A 98 -40.45 2.59 6.34
C ALA A 98 -41.22 3.92 6.32
N LEU A 99 -40.56 5.03 5.94
CA LEU A 99 -41.19 6.34 5.83
C LEU A 99 -42.16 6.43 4.64
N LEU A 100 -41.86 5.76 3.52
CA LEU A 100 -42.77 5.69 2.36
C LEU A 100 -44.04 4.89 2.68
N VAL A 101 -43.91 3.77 3.38
CA VAL A 101 -45.07 2.94 3.78
C VAL A 101 -45.94 3.66 4.82
N ALA A 102 -45.31 4.32 5.81
CA ALA A 102 -46.04 5.12 6.80
C ALA A 102 -46.77 6.31 6.17
N GLY A 103 -46.13 7.01 5.22
CA GLY A 103 -46.76 8.09 4.45
C GLY A 103 -47.96 7.63 3.63
N TYR A 104 -47.86 6.48 2.97
CA TYR A 104 -48.95 5.92 2.16
C TYR A 104 -50.13 5.40 3.01
N ALA A 105 -49.86 4.87 4.20
CA ALA A 105 -50.91 4.42 5.12
C ALA A 105 -51.72 5.59 5.73
N LEU A 106 -51.09 6.76 5.90
CA LEU A 106 -51.73 7.97 6.44
C LEU A 106 -52.59 8.70 5.40
N THR A 107 -52.20 8.68 4.12
CA THR A 107 -52.99 9.32 3.05
C THR A 107 -54.25 8.54 2.67
N LYS A 108 -54.29 7.22 2.91
CA LYS A 108 -55.47 6.39 2.62
C LYS A 108 -56.59 6.45 3.69
N LYS A 109 -56.32 7.07 4.85
CA LYS A 109 -57.27 7.22 5.97
C LYS A 109 -57.97 8.59 6.03
N ARG A 110 -57.79 9.45 5.02
CA ARG A 110 -58.55 10.69 4.85
C ARG A 110 -59.55 10.57 3.72
#